data_AF-A0A974S656-F1
#
_entry.id   AF-A0A974S656-F1
#
_cell.length_a   1.000
_cell.length_b   1.000
_cell.length_c   1.000
_cell.angle_alpha   90.00
_cell.angle_beta   90.00
_cell.angle_gamma   90.00
#
_symmetry.space_group_name_H-M   'P 1'
#
loop_
_entity.id
_entity.type
_entity.pdbx_description
1 polymer ?
#
loop_
_entity_poly.entity_id
_entity_poly.type
_entity_poly.pdbx_seq_one_letter_code
_entity_poly.pdbx_strand_id
1 'polypeptide(L)' 'MILLGDGAAAVPIEAKRHWNAELWTAVEDQLVPYCRSAGSNGHGIYLVFWFGPA' A
#
# COMPACT_ATOMS: atom_id res chain seq x y z
N MET A 1 -2.70 -2.37 5.48
CA MET A 1 -2.85 -0.97 5.02
C MET A 1 -2.80 0.04 6.14
N ILE A 2 -2.02 1.11 5.96
CA ILE A 2 -2.02 2.33 6.79
C ILE A 2 -2.49 3.48 5.89
N LEU A 3 -3.27 4.41 6.42
CA LEU A 3 -3.69 5.63 5.70
C LEU A 3 -3.05 6.83 6.39
N LEU A 4 -2.31 7.66 5.65
CA LEU A 4 -1.69 8.87 6.19
C LEU A 4 -2.32 10.13 5.59
N GLY A 5 -2.73 11.06 6.44
CA GLY A 5 -3.28 12.36 6.04
C GLY A 5 -4.68 12.61 6.60
N ASP A 6 -5.13 13.87 6.51
CA ASP A 6 -6.52 14.27 6.77
C ASP A 6 -7.30 14.30 5.44
N GLY A 7 -8.62 14.09 5.48
CA GLY A 7 -9.47 13.52 4.44
C GLY A 7 -9.34 13.98 2.98
N ALA A 8 -8.67 15.09 2.67
CA ALA A 8 -8.38 15.55 1.30
C ALA A 8 -7.03 15.07 0.72
N ALA A 9 -6.13 14.53 1.55
CA ALA A 9 -4.78 14.09 1.17
C ALA A 9 -4.38 12.77 1.84
N ALA A 10 -5.36 11.89 2.03
CA ALA A 10 -5.18 10.60 2.68
C ALA A 10 -4.53 9.60 1.71
N VAL A 11 -3.21 9.42 1.79
CA VAL A 11 -2.46 8.51 0.91
C VAL A 11 -2.38 7.13 1.55
N PRO A 12 -2.96 6.07 0.93
CA PRO A 12 -2.86 4.71 1.42
C PRO A 12 -1.45 4.15 1.21
N ILE A 13 -0.99 3.40 2.20
CA ILE A 13 0.27 2.68 2.18
C ILE A 13 -0.01 1.21 2.46
N GLU A 14 0.38 0.35 1.54
CA GLU A 14 0.37 -1.09 1.74
C GLU A 14 1.82 -1.59 1.81
N ALA A 15 2.14 -2.28 2.91
CA ALA A 15 3.50 -2.71 3.19
C ALA A 15 3.56 -4.22 3.37
N LYS A 16 4.45 -4.88 2.61
CA LYS A 16 4.63 -6.33 2.65
C LYS A 16 6.10 -6.69 2.91
N ARG A 17 6.34 -7.87 3.47
CA ARG A 17 7.68 -8.50 3.45
C ARG A 17 7.90 -9.17 2.10
N HIS A 18 9.14 -9.29 1.65
CA HIS A 18 9.48 -9.92 0.36
C HIS A 18 9.12 -11.42 0.26
N TRP A 19 8.83 -12.11 1.37
CA TRP A 19 8.32 -13.50 1.36
C TRP A 19 6.81 -13.59 1.66
N ASN A 20 6.08 -12.48 1.64
CA ASN A 20 4.64 -12.51 1.83
C ASN A 20 3.96 -13.20 0.64
N ALA A 21 3.02 -14.11 0.89
CA ALA A 21 2.35 -14.90 -0.15
C ALA A 21 1.56 -14.05 -1.16
N GLU A 22 1.12 -12.87 -0.74
CA GLU A 22 0.33 -11.94 -1.55
C GLU A 22 1.19 -10.86 -2.22
N LEU A 23 2.54 -10.95 -2.17
CA LEU A 23 3.45 -9.89 -2.61
C LEU A 23 3.13 -9.35 -4.01
N TRP A 24 2.71 -10.24 -4.92
CA TRP A 24 2.44 -9.92 -6.31
C TRP A 24 0.99 -9.49 -6.59
N THR A 25 0.05 -9.82 -5.69
CA THR A 25 -1.38 -9.53 -5.90
C THR A 25 -1.87 -8.37 -5.03
N ALA A 26 -1.19 -8.08 -3.91
CA ALA A 26 -1.61 -7.07 -2.95
C ALA A 26 -1.67 -5.64 -3.53
N VAL A 27 -0.95 -5.34 -4.61
CA VAL A 27 -1.11 -4.05 -5.31
C VAL A 27 -2.54 -3.91 -5.84
N GLU A 28 -3.03 -4.91 -6.58
CA GLU A 28 -4.36 -4.90 -7.20
C GLU A 28 -5.46 -5.18 -6.19
N ASP A 29 -5.26 -6.19 -5.34
CA ASP A 29 -6.29 -6.68 -4.42
C ASP A 29 -6.46 -5.78 -3.18
N GLN A 30 -5.40 -5.08 -2.77
CA GLN A 30 -5.35 -4.40 -1.47
C GLN A 30 -5.02 -2.92 -1.57
N LEU A 31 -4.10 -2.47 -2.43
CA LEU A 31 -3.72 -1.04 -2.49
C LEU A 31 -4.64 -0.22 -3.41
N VAL A 32 -4.81 -0.65 -4.66
CA VAL A 32 -5.61 0.05 -5.68
C VAL A 32 -7.04 0.38 -5.22
N PRO A 33 -7.77 -0.49 -4.48
CA PRO A 33 -9.10 -0.16 -3.99
C PRO A 33 -9.15 1.13 -3.16
N TYR A 34 -8.10 1.44 -2.41
CA TYR A 34 -8.03 2.64 -1.57
C TYR A 34 -7.41 3.84 -2.27
N CYS A 35 -6.63 3.63 -3.34
CA CYS A 35 -6.25 4.72 -4.24
C CYS A 35 -7.48 5.35 -4.93
N ARG A 36 -8.63 4.63 -4.96
CA ARG A 36 -9.89 5.10 -5.54
C ARG A 36 -10.81 5.81 -4.54
N SER A 37 -10.50 5.80 -3.24
CA SER A 37 -11.34 6.49 -2.25
C SER A 37 -11.15 8.00 -2.29
N ALA A 38 -12.19 8.76 -1.91
CA ALA A 38 -12.09 10.22 -1.80
C ALA A 38 -10.93 10.59 -0.85
N GLY A 39 -10.06 11.50 -1.29
CA GLY A 39 -8.91 11.97 -0.51
C GLY A 39 -7.53 11.42 -0.93
N SER A 40 -7.47 10.30 -1.66
CA SER A 40 -6.19 9.73 -2.14
C SER A 40 -5.79 10.22 -3.54
N ASN A 41 -6.72 10.83 -4.28
CA ASN A 41 -6.51 11.38 -5.63
C ASN A 41 -5.87 10.39 -6.62
N GLY A 42 -6.14 9.08 -6.48
CA GLY A 42 -5.53 8.05 -7.33
C GLY A 42 -4.13 7.61 -6.90
N HIS A 43 -3.58 8.14 -5.81
CA HIS A 43 -2.22 7.86 -5.35
C HIS A 43 -2.23 6.81 -4.23
N GLY A 44 -1.14 6.04 -4.16
CA GLY A 44 -0.85 5.11 -3.07
C GLY A 44 0.62 4.69 -3.10
N ILE A 45 1.11 4.20 -1.97
CA ILE A 45 2.50 3.74 -1.81
C ILE A 45 2.50 2.24 -1.54
N TYR A 46 3.21 1.49 -2.37
CA TYR A 46 3.48 0.08 -2.12
C TYR A 46 4.91 -0.09 -1.61
N LEU A 47 5.07 -0.60 -0.40
CA LEU A 47 6.36 -0.77 0.26
C LEU A 47 6.69 -2.25 0.42
N VAL A 48 7.85 -2.67 -0.10
CA VAL A 48 8.36 -4.03 0.10
C VAL A 48 9.59 -3.99 0.99
N PHE A 49 9.51 -4.62 2.16
CA PHE A 49 10.67 -4.83 3.02
C PHE A 49 11.46 -6.07 2.58
N TRP A 50 12.64 -5.82 2.01
CA TRP A 50 13.60 -6.85 1.66
C TRP A 50 14.60 -7.06 2.78
N PHE A 51 14.72 -8.30 3.26
CA PHE A 51 15.68 -8.67 4.31
C PHE A 51 16.61 -9.75 3.74
N GLY A 52 17.91 -9.53 3.89
CA GLY A 52 18.91 -10.57 3.64
C GLY A 52 19.16 -11.41 4.90
N PRO A 53 20.05 -12.41 4.80
CA PRO A 53 20.65 -13.04 5.97
C PRO A 53 21.26 -11.99 6.91
N ALA A 54 21.20 -12.25 8.21
CA ALA A 54 21.86 -11.45 9.24
C ALA A 54 23.37 -11.67 9.25
#